data_AF-A0A529VQC2-F1
#
_entry.id   AF-A0A529VQC2-F1
#
_cell.length_a   1.000
_cell.length_b   1.000
_cell.length_c   1.000
_cell.angle_alpha   90.00
_cell.angle_beta   90.00
_cell.angle_gamma   90.00
#
_symmetry.space_group_name_H-M   'P 1'
#
loop_
_entity.id
_entity.type
_entity.pdbx_description
1 polymer ?
#
loop_
_entity_poly.entity_id
_entity_poly.type
_entity_poly.pdbx_seq_one_letter_code
_entity_poly.pdbx_strand_id
1 'polypeptide(L)'
;VAGVAQPSEEEATAAVRRYRRFTGKSLERATLKLGDCSPGGVGPGVTCMTQLVMDPTKAGAVPQNRPIGFARVNGQWEVAVW
;
A
#
# COMPACT_ATOMS: atom_id res chain seq x y z
N VAL A 1 -17.63 4.47 -17.25
CA VAL A 1 -17.73 3.82 -15.91
C VAL A 1 -16.91 4.66 -14.95
N ALA A 2 -17.53 5.24 -13.92
CA ALA A 2 -16.80 5.97 -12.89
C ALA A 2 -16.01 4.95 -12.06
N GLY A 3 -14.72 4.79 -12.38
CA GLY A 3 -13.83 3.88 -11.67
C GLY A 3 -13.72 4.28 -10.20
N VAL A 4 -13.62 3.30 -9.31
CA VAL A 4 -13.30 3.58 -7.90
C VAL A 4 -11.97 4.31 -7.87
N ALA A 5 -11.89 5.45 -7.17
CA ALA A 5 -10.65 6.19 -7.03
C ALA A 5 -9.57 5.29 -6.43
N GLN A 6 -8.37 5.32 -7.01
CA GLN A 6 -7.21 4.53 -6.56
C GLN A 6 -6.02 5.46 -6.30
N PRO A 7 -5.10 5.10 -5.38
CA PRO A 7 -3.90 5.88 -5.14
C PRO A 7 -2.95 5.84 -6.34
N SER A 8 -2.13 6.88 -6.50
CA SER A 8 -0.91 6.78 -7.30
C SER A 8 0.13 5.89 -6.60
N GLU A 9 1.17 5.47 -7.33
CA GLU A 9 2.26 4.67 -6.76
C GLU A 9 2.98 5.41 -5.62
N GLU A 10 3.16 6.72 -5.78
CA GLU A 10 3.73 7.59 -4.74
C GLU A 10 2.82 7.67 -3.51
N GLU A 11 1.51 7.86 -3.71
CA GLU A 11 0.54 7.92 -2.61
C GLU A 11 0.47 6.60 -1.84
N ALA A 12 0.44 5.46 -2.57
CA ALA A 12 0.45 4.13 -1.99
C ALA A 12 1.76 3.85 -1.24
N THR A 13 2.91 4.19 -1.83
CA THR A 13 4.21 4.05 -1.16
C THR A 13 4.27 4.88 0.11
N ALA A 14 3.79 6.12 0.07
CA ALA A 14 3.76 6.99 1.24
C ALA A 14 2.82 6.45 2.33
N ALA A 15 1.65 5.91 1.97
CA ALA A 15 0.72 5.25 2.89
C ALA A 15 1.37 4.04 3.57
N VAL A 16 2.07 3.20 2.81
CA VAL A 16 2.79 2.03 3.35
C VAL A 16 3.92 2.45 4.30
N ARG A 17 4.68 3.49 3.96
CA ARG A 17 5.76 4.02 4.83
C ARG A 17 5.22 4.56 6.16
N ARG A 18 4.00 5.11 6.16
CA ARG A 18 3.31 5.59 7.37
C ARG A 18 2.64 4.47 8.17
N TYR A 19 2.39 3.31 7.57
CA TYR A 19 1.70 2.22 8.23
C TYR A 19 2.51 1.66 9.40
N ARG A 20 2.06 1.92 10.63
CA ARG A 20 2.74 1.57 11.89
C ARG A 20 2.13 0.38 12.63
N ARG A 21 1.19 -0.36 12.04
CA ARG A 21 0.49 -1.42 12.78
C ARG A 21 1.33 -2.72 12.88
N PHE A 22 1.60 -3.10 14.12
CA PHE A 22 1.93 -4.46 14.61
C PHE A 22 3.16 -5.21 14.08
N THR A 23 3.91 -4.73 13.10
CA THR A 23 5.11 -5.46 12.61
C THR A 23 6.39 -5.15 13.40
N GLY A 24 6.37 -4.11 14.26
CA GLY A 24 7.56 -3.63 14.99
C GLY A 24 8.72 -3.17 14.10
N LYS A 25 8.55 -3.22 12.77
CA LYS A 25 9.55 -2.90 11.77
C LYS A 25 9.11 -1.63 11.05
N SER A 26 9.97 -0.62 11.09
CA SER A 26 9.78 0.60 10.31
C SER A 26 9.72 0.23 8.82
N LEU A 27 8.69 0.74 8.14
CA LEU A 27 8.52 0.64 6.69
C LEU A 27 8.95 1.94 6.01
N GLU A 28 9.66 2.86 6.69
CA GLU A 28 10.04 4.18 6.16
C GLU A 28 10.80 4.13 4.83
N ARG A 29 11.54 3.03 4.59
CA ARG A 29 12.29 2.81 3.34
C ARG A 29 11.56 1.92 2.33
N ALA A 30 10.35 1.47 2.65
CA ALA A 30 9.61 0.57 1.78
C ALA A 30 9.44 1.19 0.39
N THR A 31 9.55 0.37 -0.64
CA THR A 31 9.21 0.73 -2.01
C THR A 31 8.12 -0.20 -2.48
N LEU A 32 7.16 0.35 -3.19
CA LEU A 32 5.98 -0.37 -3.62
C LEU A 32 5.75 -0.10 -5.10
N LYS A 33 5.46 -1.16 -5.86
CA LYS A 33 4.86 -1.02 -7.19
C LYS A 33 3.38 -1.36 -7.12
N LEU A 34 2.54 -0.54 -7.73
CA LEU A 34 1.12 -0.81 -7.85
C LEU A 34 0.82 -1.69 -9.07
N GLY A 35 0.05 -2.74 -8.85
CA GLY A 35 -0.60 -3.53 -9.88
C GLY A 35 -2.10 -3.25 -9.91
N ASP A 36 -2.88 -4.24 -10.31
CA ASP A 36 -4.32 -4.10 -10.47
C ASP A 36 -5.01 -3.78 -9.14
N CYS A 37 -5.86 -2.76 -9.17
CA CYS A 37 -6.72 -2.37 -8.06
C CYS A 37 -8.16 -2.76 -8.32
N SER A 38 -8.81 -3.30 -7.29
CA SER A 38 -10.23 -3.65 -7.29
C SER A 38 -10.95 -2.95 -6.15
N PRO A 39 -12.27 -2.68 -6.25
CA PRO A 39 -13.03 -2.14 -5.12
C PRO A 39 -12.83 -3.00 -3.86
N GLY A 40 -12.45 -2.38 -2.75
CA GLY A 40 -12.24 -3.08 -1.49
C GLY A 40 -13.56 -3.61 -0.93
N GLY A 41 -13.57 -4.84 -0.41
CA GLY A 41 -14.78 -5.47 0.14
C GLY A 41 -15.26 -4.87 1.47
N VAL A 42 -14.45 -4.06 2.15
CA VAL A 42 -14.77 -3.46 3.45
C VAL A 42 -14.30 -1.99 3.47
N GLY A 43 -15.27 -1.05 3.45
CA GLY A 43 -15.03 0.39 3.55
C GLY A 43 -14.82 1.13 2.21
N PRO A 44 -14.74 2.48 2.23
CA PRO A 44 -14.51 3.29 1.04
C PRO A 44 -13.04 3.21 0.61
N GLY A 45 -12.69 2.18 -0.16
CA GLY A 45 -11.32 1.94 -0.58
C GLY A 45 -11.17 0.97 -1.74
N VAL A 46 -9.91 0.71 -2.08
CA VAL A 46 -9.50 -0.25 -3.11
C VAL A 46 -8.52 -1.24 -2.50
N THR A 47 -8.54 -2.47 -2.98
CA THR A 47 -7.46 -3.44 -2.74
C THR A 47 -6.64 -3.55 -4.00
N CYS A 48 -5.36 -3.20 -3.91
CA CYS A 48 -4.41 -3.29 -5.01
C CYS A 48 -3.50 -4.49 -4.79
N MET A 49 -3.22 -5.25 -5.86
CA MET A 49 -2.06 -6.13 -5.86
C MET A 49 -0.81 -5.28 -5.90
N THR A 50 0.09 -5.47 -4.93
CA THR A 50 1.30 -4.66 -4.80
C THR A 50 2.52 -5.53 -4.80
N GLN A 51 3.62 -5.03 -5.37
CA GLN A 51 4.93 -5.62 -5.22
C GLN A 51 5.73 -4.77 -4.23
N LEU A 52 5.80 -5.24 -3.00
CA LEU A 52 6.40 -4.52 -1.86
C LEU A 52 7.82 -5.02 -1.58
N VAL A 53 8.77 -4.10 -1.47
CA VAL A 53 10.08 -4.35 -0.86
C VAL A 53 10.13 -3.59 0.45
N MET A 54 10.31 -4.27 1.58
CA MET A 54 10.25 -3.63 2.91
C MET A 54 11.39 -2.63 3.15
N ASP A 55 12.60 -2.95 2.71
CA ASP A 55 13.75 -2.05 2.76
C ASP A 55 14.74 -2.45 1.65
N PRO A 56 14.79 -1.72 0.52
CA PRO A 56 15.65 -2.07 -0.61
C PRO A 56 17.15 -1.90 -0.31
N THR A 57 17.52 -1.28 0.81
CA THR A 57 18.93 -1.11 1.21
C THR A 57 19.51 -2.34 1.91
N LYS A 58 18.66 -3.30 2.31
CA LYS A 58 19.11 -4.53 2.99
C LYS A 58 19.55 -5.57 1.98
N ALA A 59 20.70 -6.20 2.24
CA ALA A 59 21.15 -7.34 1.47
C ALA A 59 20.09 -8.46 1.50
N GLY A 60 19.73 -8.99 0.32
CA GLY A 60 18.70 -10.01 0.19
C GLY A 60 17.25 -9.50 0.29
N ALA A 61 17.03 -8.18 0.25
CA ALA A 61 15.68 -7.63 0.13
C ALA A 61 15.04 -8.07 -1.18
N VAL A 62 13.96 -8.85 -1.09
CA VAL A 62 13.21 -9.35 -2.24
C VAL A 62 11.84 -8.69 -2.33
N PRO A 63 11.32 -8.43 -3.55
CA PRO A 63 9.96 -7.99 -3.72
C PRO A 63 8.96 -9.07 -3.33
N GLN A 64 7.88 -8.67 -2.66
CA GLN A 64 6.80 -9.53 -2.18
C GLN A 64 5.48 -9.09 -2.79
N ASN A 65 4.82 -10.00 -3.51
CA ASN A 65 3.48 -9.74 -4.03
C ASN A 65 2.48 -9.87 -2.89
N ARG A 66 1.81 -8.78 -2.53
CA ARG A 66 0.82 -8.75 -1.45
C ARG A 66 -0.36 -7.86 -1.83
N PRO A 67 -1.61 -8.31 -1.59
CA PRO A 67 -2.75 -7.42 -1.67
C PRO A 67 -2.70 -6.43 -0.50
N ILE A 68 -2.78 -5.12 -0.81
CA ILE A 68 -2.85 -4.07 0.21
C ILE A 68 -4.12 -3.25 -0.04
N GLY A 69 -4.92 -3.09 1.00
CA GLY A 69 -6.10 -2.24 0.99
C GLY A 69 -5.73 -0.79 1.29
N PHE A 70 -6.18 0.13 0.45
CA PHE A 70 -6.01 1.58 0.62
C PHE A 70 -7.38 2.23 0.78
N ALA A 71 -7.50 3.14 1.74
CA ALA A 71 -8.68 3.97 1.94
C ALA A 71 -8.28 5.44 2.05
N ARG A 72 -9.18 6.34 1.64
CA ARG A 72 -8.94 7.78 1.74
C ARG A 72 -9.46 8.29 3.07
N VAL A 73 -8.56 8.72 3.95
CA VAL A 73 -8.86 9.28 5.27
C VAL A 73 -8.44 10.75 5.27
N ASN A 74 -9.39 11.66 5.50
CA ASN A 74 -9.15 13.11 5.48
C ASN A 74 -8.44 13.61 4.20
N GLY A 75 -8.78 13.04 3.04
CA GLY A 75 -8.19 13.39 1.75
C GLY A 75 -6.85 12.71 1.43
N GLN A 76 -6.25 12.00 2.37
CA GLN A 76 -4.98 11.27 2.21
C GLN A 76 -5.22 9.76 2.11
N TRP A 77 -4.42 9.07 1.30
CA TRP A 77 -4.44 7.61 1.25
C TRP A 77 -3.74 7.00 2.44
N GLU A 78 -4.39 6.01 3.05
CA GLU A 78 -3.88 5.25 4.18
C GLU A 78 -4.09 3.75 3.95
N VAL A 79 -3.20 2.93 4.53
CA VAL A 79 -3.35 1.48 4.53
C VAL A 79 -4.52 1.10 5.43
N ALA A 80 -5.55 0.50 4.84
CA ALA A 80 -6.73 -0.02 5.51
C ALA A 80 -6.63 -1.51 5.82
N VAL A 81 -5.98 -2.28 4.93
CA VAL A 81 -5.74 -3.73 5.06
C VAL A 81 -4.31 -4.05 4.62
N TRP A 82 -3.61 -4.88 5.39
CA TRP A 82 -2.18 -5.18 5.19
C TRP A 82 -1.89 -6.62 4.83
#